data_AF-A0A821MEV4-F1
#
_entry.id   AF-A0A821MEV4-F1
#
_cell.length_a   1.000
_cell.length_b   1.000
_cell.length_c   1.000
_cell.angle_alpha   90.00
_cell.angle_beta   90.00
_cell.angle_gamma   90.00
#
_symmetry.space_group_name_H-M   'P 1'
#
loop_
_entity.id
_entity.type
_entity.pdbx_description
1 polymer ?
#
loop_
_entity_poly.entity_id
_entity_poly.type
_entity_poly.pdbx_seq_one_letter_code
_entity_poly.pdbx_strand_id
1 'polypeptide(L)'
;SRYVPLLNAFSARGIEVSIVLIVGRQQIADAKHGHYSFDYLGKVYADTCAQITRDWLIPSGIRNVELGNEYNDDASWPDPYSNKMQSAQQYMKMLKPAYTAVKSEYNKDGGYSWRSIWFIIRVTLS
;
A
#
# COMPACT_ATOMS: atom_id res chain seq x y z
N SER A 1 -5.51 -5.24 16.37
CA SER A 1 -5.85 -4.17 15.42
C SER A 1 -7.36 -3.97 15.39
N ARG A 2 -7.84 -2.71 15.34
CA ARG A 2 -9.29 -2.41 15.28
C ARG A 2 -9.98 -2.88 13.99
N TYR A 3 -9.21 -3.17 12.94
CA TYR A 3 -9.73 -3.51 11.62
C TYR A 3 -10.01 -5.01 11.43
N VAL A 4 -9.30 -5.89 12.13
CA VAL A 4 -9.47 -7.36 11.98
C VAL A 4 -10.91 -7.82 12.29
N PRO A 5 -11.57 -7.37 13.36
CA PRO A 5 -12.97 -7.74 13.61
C PRO A 5 -13.91 -7.31 12.47
N LEU A 6 -13.65 -6.15 11.85
CA LEU A 6 -14.45 -5.65 10.73
C LEU A 6 -14.24 -6.50 9.46
N LEU A 7 -12.99 -6.85 9.14
CA LEU A 7 -12.66 -7.72 8.01
C LEU A 7 -13.34 -9.10 8.16
N ASN A 8 -13.26 -9.69 9.35
CA ASN A 8 -13.92 -10.95 9.65
C ASN A 8 -15.44 -10.85 9.53
N ALA A 9 -16.03 -9.73 9.94
CA ALA A 9 -17.47 -9.50 9.83
C ALA A 9 -17.96 -9.40 8.37
N PHE A 10 -17.15 -8.83 7.46
CA PHE A 10 -17.45 -8.84 6.02
C PHE A 10 -17.33 -10.24 5.43
N SER A 11 -16.22 -10.92 5.75
CA SER A 11 -15.94 -12.29 5.28
C SER A 11 -17.03 -13.28 5.69
N ALA A 12 -17.48 -13.24 6.95
CA ALA A 12 -18.56 -14.09 7.47
C ALA A 12 -19.92 -13.86 6.78
N ARG A 13 -20.10 -12.71 6.12
CA ARG A 13 -21.31 -12.38 5.34
C ARG A 13 -21.16 -12.66 3.84
N GLY A 14 -20.03 -13.21 3.41
CA GLY A 14 -19.72 -13.41 1.99
C GLY A 14 -19.56 -12.10 1.20
N ILE A 15 -19.29 -10.98 1.88
CA ILE A 15 -19.07 -9.69 1.23
C ILE A 15 -17.61 -9.60 0.82
N GLU A 16 -17.36 -9.54 -0.49
CA GLU A 16 -16.02 -9.31 -1.02
C GLU A 16 -15.60 -7.86 -0.78
N VAL A 17 -14.41 -7.67 -0.21
CA VAL A 17 -13.85 -6.34 0.05
C VAL A 17 -12.49 -6.20 -0.63
N SER A 18 -12.20 -4.98 -1.07
CA SER A 18 -10.87 -4.56 -1.51
C SER A 18 -10.25 -3.66 -0.44
N ILE A 19 -8.98 -3.91 -0.11
CA ILE A 19 -8.26 -3.15 0.92
C ILE A 19 -7.15 -2.34 0.28
N VAL A 20 -7.16 -1.03 0.53
CA VAL A 20 -6.09 -0.13 0.09
C VAL A 20 -5.09 0.08 1.23
N LEU A 21 -3.83 -0.26 0.97
CA LEU A 21 -2.71 0.09 1.84
C LEU A 21 -2.04 1.33 1.26
N ILE A 22 -1.93 2.38 2.07
CA ILE A 22 -1.36 3.66 1.69
C ILE A 22 -0.30 4.07 2.70
N VAL A 23 0.76 4.72 2.22
CA VAL A 23 1.72 5.37 3.11
C VAL A 23 1.08 6.65 3.67
N GLY A 24 1.31 6.95 4.95
CA GLY A 24 0.70 8.11 5.59
C GLY A 24 1.31 9.43 5.11
N ARG A 25 0.49 10.47 4.94
CA ARG A 25 0.93 11.83 4.56
C ARG A 25 2.03 12.39 5.47
N GLN A 26 1.90 12.20 6.79
CA GLN A 26 2.93 12.64 7.74
C GLN A 26 4.28 11.97 7.44
N GLN A 27 4.28 10.69 7.05
CA GLN A 27 5.52 9.97 6.77
C GLN A 27 6.20 10.50 5.50
N ILE A 28 5.41 10.86 4.48
CA ILE A 28 5.92 11.54 3.29
C ILE A 28 6.50 12.90 3.66
N ALA A 29 5.78 13.70 4.46
CA ALA A 29 6.24 15.01 4.91
C ALA A 29 7.55 14.93 5.71
N ASP A 30 7.66 13.96 6.61
CA ASP A 30 8.87 13.74 7.40
C ASP A 30 10.07 13.38 6.52
N ALA A 31 9.86 12.53 5.51
CA ALA A 31 10.89 12.20 4.53
C ALA A 31 11.32 13.43 3.70
N LYS A 32 10.37 14.31 3.33
CA LYS A 32 10.67 15.57 2.64
C LYS A 32 11.51 16.53 3.49
N HIS A 33 11.24 16.59 4.78
CA HIS A 33 12.01 17.41 5.72
C HIS A 33 13.34 16.77 6.14
N GLY A 34 13.69 15.62 5.56
CA GLY A 34 14.97 14.96 5.81
C GLY A 34 15.06 14.24 7.15
N HIS A 35 13.94 13.98 7.83
CA HIS A 35 13.94 13.16 9.05
C HIS A 35 14.38 11.72 8.76
N TYR A 36 14.14 11.24 7.55
CA TYR A 36 14.66 9.98 7.01
C TYR A 36 14.59 9.98 5.48
N SER A 37 15.23 9.01 4.82
CA SER A 37 15.21 8.88 3.37
C SER A 37 13.92 8.23 2.85
N PHE A 38 13.57 8.51 1.60
CA PHE A 38 12.47 7.81 0.91
C PHE A 38 12.75 6.33 0.70
N ASP A 39 14.02 5.91 0.62
CA ASP A 39 14.38 4.50 0.57
C ASP A 39 14.06 3.80 1.89
N TYR A 40 14.35 4.45 3.02
CA TYR A 40 13.95 3.96 4.35
C TYR A 40 12.43 3.88 4.46
N LEU A 41 11.71 4.93 4.06
CA LEU A 41 10.25 4.94 4.07
C LEU A 41 9.66 3.80 3.21
N GLY A 42 10.21 3.59 2.00
CA GLY A 42 9.79 2.51 1.11
C GLY A 42 10.01 1.13 1.72
N LYS A 43 11.11 0.92 2.44
CA LYS A 43 11.35 -0.31 3.19
C LYS A 43 10.32 -0.51 4.31
N VAL A 44 10.11 0.50 5.15
CA VAL A 44 9.14 0.43 6.26
C VAL A 44 7.73 0.18 5.74
N TYR A 45 7.35 0.84 4.64
CA TYR A 45 6.08 0.65 3.98
C TYR A 45 5.92 -0.79 3.47
N ALA A 46 6.94 -1.34 2.81
CA ALA A 46 6.91 -2.72 2.32
C ALA A 46 6.79 -3.75 3.45
N ASP A 47 7.59 -3.60 4.51
CA ASP A 47 7.59 -4.49 5.67
C ASP A 47 6.23 -4.44 6.39
N THR A 48 5.64 -3.25 6.53
CA THR A 48 4.31 -3.04 7.12
C THR A 48 3.21 -3.66 6.27
N CYS A 49 3.24 -3.46 4.94
CA CYS A 49 2.27 -4.04 4.03
C CYS A 49 2.32 -5.58 4.07
N ALA A 50 3.50 -6.18 4.06
CA ALA A 50 3.65 -7.63 4.19
C ALA A 50 3.10 -8.13 5.53
N GLN A 51 3.37 -7.42 6.63
CA GLN A 51 2.83 -7.77 7.94
C GLN A 51 1.29 -7.72 7.95
N ILE A 52 0.68 -6.64 7.45
CA ILE A 52 -0.78 -6.51 7.38
C ILE A 52 -1.37 -7.62 6.50
N THR A 53 -0.75 -7.91 5.36
CA THR A 53 -1.20 -8.98 4.47
C THR A 53 -1.22 -10.34 5.17
N ARG A 54 -0.11 -10.72 5.80
CA ARG A 54 0.04 -11.99 6.49
C ARG A 54 -0.85 -12.12 7.71
N ASP A 55 -0.88 -11.09 8.55
CA ASP A 55 -1.49 -11.19 9.88
C ASP A 55 -2.99 -10.87 9.84
N TRP A 56 -3.44 -10.02 8.90
CA TRP A 56 -4.82 -9.52 8.87
C TRP A 56 -5.58 -9.93 7.60
N LEU A 57 -5.00 -9.73 6.42
CA LEU A 57 -5.74 -9.89 5.15
C LEU A 57 -5.98 -11.37 4.80
N ILE A 58 -4.91 -12.17 4.74
CA ILE A 58 -4.98 -13.60 4.41
C ILE A 58 -5.90 -14.36 5.39
N PRO A 59 -5.77 -14.22 6.73
CA PRO A 59 -6.64 -14.91 7.67
C PRO A 59 -8.10 -14.49 7.58
N SER A 60 -8.37 -13.24 7.15
CA SER A 60 -9.74 -12.75 6.95
C SER A 60 -10.31 -13.13 5.57
N GLY A 61 -9.56 -13.85 4.74
CA GLY A 61 -9.98 -14.25 3.40
C GLY A 61 -9.93 -13.12 2.37
N ILE A 62 -9.22 -12.02 2.63
CA ILE A 62 -9.12 -10.88 1.71
C ILE A 62 -8.12 -11.20 0.61
N ARG A 63 -8.57 -11.06 -0.65
CA ARG A 63 -7.79 -11.41 -1.85
C ARG A 63 -7.49 -10.22 -2.76
N ASN A 64 -8.26 -9.14 -2.61
CA ASN A 64 -8.10 -7.91 -3.35
C ASN A 64 -7.37 -6.90 -2.48
N VAL A 65 -6.17 -6.55 -2.89
CA VAL A 65 -5.35 -5.56 -2.18
C VAL A 65 -4.84 -4.54 -3.19
N GLU A 66 -4.85 -3.30 -2.76
CA GLU A 66 -4.45 -2.18 -3.57
C GLU A 66 -3.33 -1.44 -2.84
N LEU A 67 -2.26 -1.12 -3.56
CA LEU A 67 -1.13 -0.36 -3.04
C LEU A 67 -1.16 1.03 -3.68
N GLY A 68 -0.97 2.08 -2.89
CA GLY A 68 -1.01 3.41 -3.48
C GLY A 68 -0.75 4.55 -2.52
N ASN A 69 -1.23 5.73 -2.93
CA ASN A 69 -1.19 6.96 -2.16
C ASN A 69 -2.61 7.49 -1.98
N GLU A 70 -2.74 8.38 -1.01
CA GLU A 70 -4.04 8.89 -0.58
C GLU A 70 -4.64 9.89 -1.58
N TYR A 71 -3.81 10.74 -2.20
CA TYR A 71 -4.22 11.82 -3.13
C TYR A 71 -3.12 12.13 -4.17
N ASN A 72 -3.47 12.78 -5.29
CA ASN A 72 -2.50 13.32 -6.25
C ASN A 72 -2.23 14.80 -5.97
N ASP A 73 -1.78 15.11 -4.74
CA ASP A 73 -1.37 16.45 -4.29
C ASP A 73 0.09 16.45 -3.80
N ASP A 74 0.71 17.63 -3.67
CA ASP A 74 2.12 17.73 -3.27
C ASP A 74 2.41 17.07 -1.92
N ALA A 75 1.45 16.96 -0.99
CA ALA A 75 1.67 16.28 0.29
C ALA A 75 1.71 14.75 0.17
N SER A 76 1.29 14.21 -0.97
CA SER A 76 1.13 12.78 -1.23
C SER A 76 2.16 12.21 -2.21
N TRP A 77 3.12 13.04 -2.66
CA TRP A 77 4.23 12.65 -3.53
C TRP A 77 5.59 12.90 -2.86
N PRO A 78 6.59 12.02 -3.06
CA PRO A 78 7.94 12.23 -2.56
C PRO A 78 8.62 13.53 -3.01
N ASP A 79 8.39 13.94 -4.26
CA ASP A 79 8.89 15.17 -4.85
C ASP A 79 7.72 16.13 -5.15
N PRO A 80 7.96 17.45 -5.27
CA PRO A 80 6.96 18.39 -5.77
C PRO A 80 6.50 17.94 -7.17
N TYR A 81 5.19 18.01 -7.43
CA TYR A 81 4.61 17.51 -8.69
C TYR A 81 5.02 18.33 -9.94
N SER A 82 5.85 19.36 -9.76
CA SER A 82 6.44 20.16 -10.84
C SER A 82 7.34 19.33 -11.77
N ASN A 83 7.99 18.27 -11.27
CA ASN A 83 8.66 17.25 -12.11
C ASN A 83 7.95 15.89 -11.98
N LYS A 84 6.90 15.72 -12.78
CA LYS A 84 6.02 14.53 -12.76
C LYS A 84 6.76 13.22 -13.01
N MET A 85 7.78 13.23 -13.89
CA MET A 85 8.53 12.01 -14.22
C MET A 85 9.41 11.55 -13.06
N GLN A 86 10.11 12.49 -12.42
CA GLN A 86 10.95 12.20 -11.26
C GLN A 86 10.10 11.76 -10.06
N SER A 87 8.98 12.47 -9.81
CA SER A 87 8.01 12.11 -8.78
C SER A 87 7.47 10.69 -8.97
N ALA A 88 7.10 10.33 -10.21
CA ALA A 88 6.66 8.98 -10.55
C ALA A 88 7.76 7.93 -10.33
N GLN A 89 9.00 8.20 -10.74
CA GLN A 89 10.12 7.27 -10.53
C GLN A 89 10.39 7.01 -9.05
N GLN A 90 10.42 8.06 -8.23
CA GLN A 90 10.66 7.95 -6.79
C GLN A 90 9.51 7.25 -6.08
N TYR A 91 8.28 7.52 -6.51
CA TYR A 91 7.10 6.82 -6.03
C TYR A 91 7.13 5.32 -6.40
N MET A 92 7.55 4.97 -7.62
CA MET A 92 7.73 3.57 -8.02
C MET A 92 8.85 2.87 -7.24
N LYS A 93 9.92 3.57 -6.87
CA LYS A 93 10.97 3.03 -5.98
C LYS A 93 10.42 2.68 -4.60
N MET A 94 9.47 3.47 -4.09
CA MET A 94 8.79 3.20 -2.81
C MET A 94 7.77 2.07 -2.91
N LEU A 95 6.99 2.00 -3.99
CA LEU A 95 5.89 1.03 -4.16
C LEU A 95 6.35 -0.37 -4.57
N LYS A 96 7.38 -0.48 -5.42
CA LYS A 96 7.83 -1.77 -5.97
C LYS A 96 8.21 -2.77 -4.86
N PRO A 97 8.96 -2.40 -3.81
CA PRO A 97 9.24 -3.30 -2.69
C PRO A 97 7.97 -3.78 -1.99
N ALA A 98 6.99 -2.90 -1.77
CA ALA A 98 5.72 -3.27 -1.14
C ALA A 98 4.92 -4.27 -1.99
N TYR A 99 4.87 -4.06 -3.31
CA TYR A 99 4.26 -5.02 -4.23
C TYR A 99 4.91 -6.39 -4.14
N THR A 100 6.25 -6.44 -4.20
CA THR A 100 7.00 -7.71 -4.11
C THR A 100 6.75 -8.41 -2.79
N ALA A 101 6.73 -7.66 -1.68
CA ALA A 101 6.54 -8.23 -0.35
C ALA A 101 5.12 -8.78 -0.18
N VAL A 102 4.08 -8.02 -0.54
CA VAL A 102 2.67 -8.46 -0.47
C VAL A 102 2.43 -9.67 -1.38
N LYS A 103 2.95 -9.63 -2.61
CA LYS A 103 2.87 -10.77 -3.53
C LYS A 103 3.53 -12.02 -2.95
N SER A 104 4.68 -11.86 -2.29
CA SER A 104 5.35 -12.98 -1.65
C SER A 104 4.52 -13.58 -0.54
N GLU A 105 3.83 -12.79 0.27
CA GLU A 105 2.98 -13.31 1.35
C GLU A 105 1.82 -14.15 0.79
N TYR A 106 1.11 -13.67 -0.23
CA TYR A 106 0.03 -14.44 -0.85
C TYR A 106 0.50 -15.73 -1.53
N ASN A 107 1.74 -15.76 -2.03
CA ASN A 107 2.28 -16.93 -2.72
C ASN A 107 2.83 -18.02 -1.79
N LYS A 108 3.05 -17.75 -0.50
CA LYS A 108 3.65 -18.74 0.44
C LYS A 108 2.80 -20.00 0.62
N ASP A 109 1.48 -19.85 0.61
CA ASP A 109 0.58 -20.94 1.00
C ASP A 109 -0.04 -21.69 -0.20
N GLY A 110 0.30 -21.31 -1.44
CA GLY A 110 -0.19 -21.96 -2.68
C GLY A 110 -1.71 -21.88 -2.94
N GLY A 111 -2.51 -21.52 -1.94
CA GLY A 111 -3.98 -21.44 -2.00
C GLY A 111 -4.54 -20.08 -2.41
N TYR A 112 -3.73 -19.02 -2.37
CA TYR A 112 -4.13 -17.67 -2.77
C TYR A 112 -3.55 -17.32 -4.13
N SER A 113 -4.33 -17.59 -5.18
CA SER A 113 -4.10 -16.98 -6.49
C SER A 113 -4.21 -15.46 -6.32
N TRP A 114 -3.09 -14.75 -6.54
CA TRP A 114 -2.94 -13.29 -6.54
C TRP A 114 -3.81 -12.63 -7.63
N ARG A 115 -5.14 -12.82 -7.62
CA ARG A 115 -5.95 -12.38 -8.76
C ARG A 115 -5.95 -10.86 -8.97
N SER A 116 -5.55 -10.08 -7.96
CA SER A 116 -5.75 -8.64 -8.02
C SER A 116 -4.93 -7.88 -6.97
N ILE A 117 -3.60 -7.83 -7.12
CA ILE A 117 -2.79 -6.75 -6.51
C ILE A 117 -2.78 -5.59 -7.50
N TRP A 118 -3.55 -4.54 -7.20
CA TRP A 118 -3.63 -3.36 -8.04
C TRP A 118 -2.84 -2.20 -7.45
N PHE A 119 -2.52 -1.23 -8.30
CA PHE A 119 -2.04 0.07 -7.85
C PHE A 119 -3.15 1.09 -8.01
N ILE A 120 -3.44 1.85 -6.96
CA ILE A 120 -4.29 3.03 -7.08
C ILE A 120 -3.41 4.25 -7.31
N ILE A 121 -3.74 4.96 -8.38
CA ILE A 121 -3.31 6.35 -8.61
C ILE A 121 -4.59 7.19 -8.58
N ARG A 122 -4.83 7.95 -7.51
CA ARG A 122 -6.02 8.80 -7.42
C ARG A 122 -5.80 10.10 -8.17
N VAL A 123 -6.33 10.21 -9.39
CA VAL A 123 -6.27 11.46 -10.17
C VAL A 123 -7.42 12.39 -9.75
N THR A 124 -7.09 13.57 -9.20
CA THR A 124 -8.08 14.64 -9.00
C THR A 124 -8.27 15.37 -10.33
N LEU A 125 -9.51 15.45 -10.82
CA LEU A 125 -9.85 16.30 -11.97
C LEU A 125 -9.96 17.76 -11.48
N SER A 126 -9.21 18.66 -12.12
CA SER A 126 -9.29 20.12 -11.93
C SER A 126 -10.18 20.75 -12.98
#